data_AF-A0AAW4Y5B4-F1
#
_entry.id   AF-A0AAW4Y5B4-F1
#
_cell.length_a   1.000
_cell.length_b   1.000
_cell.length_c   1.000
_cell.angle_alpha   90.00
_cell.angle_beta   90.00
_cell.angle_gamma   90.00
#
_symmetry.space_group_name_H-M   'P 1'
#
loop_
_entity.id
_entity.type
_entity.pdbx_description
1 polymer ?
#
loop_
_entity_poly.entity_id
_entity_poly.type
_entity_poly.pdbx_seq_one_letter_code
_entity_poly.pdbx_strand_id
1 'polypeptide(L)' 'MINKDIYQALQQLIPNEKIKVDEPLKRYTYTKTGGNADFYITPTKNEEVQAVVKYAYQNEIPVTYLGNGSNIIIREGGIR' A
#
# COMPACT_ATOMS: atom_id res chain seq x y z
N MET A 1 -10.39 7.14 8.91
CA MET A 1 -10.13 8.49 8.39
C MET A 1 -8.82 8.42 7.64
N ILE A 2 -8.77 8.86 6.38
CA ILE A 2 -7.52 8.84 5.60
C ILE A 2 -6.52 9.79 6.29
N ASN A 3 -5.32 9.29 6.59
CA ASN A 3 -4.23 10.13 7.08
C ASN A 3 -3.75 11.03 5.93
N LYS A 4 -4.24 12.27 5.90
CA LYS A 4 -3.93 13.24 4.84
C LYS A 4 -2.45 13.54 4.76
N ASP A 5 -1.72 13.49 5.87
CA ASP A 5 -0.30 13.79 5.93
C ASP A 5 0.51 12.70 5.20
N ILE A 6 0.15 11.42 5.40
CA ILE A 6 0.74 10.30 4.66
C ILE A 6 0.46 10.44 3.17
N TYR A 7 -0.78 10.76 2.79
CA TYR A 7 -1.12 10.91 1.38
C TYR A 7 -0.28 12.02 0.72
N GLN A 8 -0.23 13.22 1.31
CA GLN A 8 0.57 14.33 0.77
C GLN A 8 2.06 13.99 0.67
N ALA A 9 2.62 13.31 1.66
CA ALA A 9 4.01 12.87 1.62
C ALA A 9 4.25 11.88 0.46
N LEU A 10 3.38 10.88 0.27
CA LEU A 10 3.50 9.92 -0.83
C LEU A 10 3.43 10.60 -2.20
N GLN A 11 2.57 11.62 -2.37
CA GLN A 11 2.46 12.39 -3.63
C GLN A 11 3.75 13.13 -3.98
N GLN A 12 4.60 13.45 -3.01
CA GLN A 12 5.90 14.07 -3.23
C GLN A 12 7.00 13.04 -3.55
N LEU A 13 6.79 11.77 -3.19
CA LEU A 13 7.78 10.70 -3.34
C LEU A 13 7.61 9.93 -4.65
N ILE A 14 6.38 9.73 -5.11
CA ILE A 14 6.07 8.92 -6.29
C ILE A 14 4.88 9.50 -7.09
N PRO A 15 4.75 9.15 -8.39
CA PRO A 15 3.61 9.57 -9.20
C PRO A 15 2.25 9.14 -8.60
N ASN A 16 1.27 10.04 -8.66
CA ASN A 16 -0.06 9.87 -8.05
C ASN A 16 -0.81 8.63 -8.55
N GLU A 17 -0.63 8.24 -9.82
CA GLU A 17 -1.25 7.06 -10.41
C GLU A 17 -0.80 5.74 -9.77
N LYS A 18 0.31 5.75 -9.03
CA LYS A 18 0.83 4.61 -8.27
C LYS A 18 0.33 4.56 -6.83
N ILE A 19 -0.47 5.54 -6.41
CA ILE A 19 -1.03 5.65 -5.06
C ILE A 19 -2.53 5.40 -5.14
N LYS A 20 -2.99 4.28 -4.58
CA LYS A 20 -4.43 4.01 -4.40
C LYS A 20 -4.76 4.13 -2.92
N VAL A 21 -5.89 4.76 -2.63
CA VAL A 21 -6.36 5.03 -1.25
C VAL A 21 -7.63 4.22 -1.00
N ASP A 22 -7.74 3.63 0.19
CA ASP A 22 -8.86 2.76 0.57
C ASP A 22 -9.10 1.63 -0.47
N GLU A 23 -8.01 1.02 -0.92
CA GLU A 23 -8.03 0.09 -2.06
C GLU A 23 -8.42 -1.33 -1.62
N PRO A 24 -9.45 -1.95 -2.19
CA PRO A 24 -9.89 -3.29 -1.82
C PRO A 24 -8.87 -4.36 -2.23
N LEU A 25 -8.27 -5.03 -1.24
CA LEU A 25 -7.17 -5.98 -1.46
C LEU A 25 -7.62 -7.29 -2.11
N LYS A 26 -8.91 -7.64 -2.02
CA LYS A 26 -9.51 -8.76 -2.77
C LYS A 26 -9.27 -8.73 -4.29
N ARG A 27 -8.91 -7.58 -4.86
CA ARG A 27 -8.54 -7.45 -6.29
C ARG A 27 -7.17 -8.06 -6.60
N TYR A 28 -6.32 -8.23 -5.59
CA TYR A 28 -4.92 -8.64 -5.73
C TYR A 28 -4.62 -9.97 -5.03
N THR A 29 -5.59 -10.57 -4.35
CA THR A 29 -5.47 -11.90 -3.73
C THR A 29 -6.06 -12.97 -4.64
N TYR A 30 -5.43 -14.14 -4.70
CA TYR A 30 -5.93 -15.26 -5.50
C TYR A 30 -7.27 -15.79 -4.97
N THR A 31 -7.45 -15.78 -3.65
CA THR A 31 -8.71 -16.16 -2.99
C THR A 31 -9.86 -15.20 -3.26
N LYS A 32 -9.59 -14.00 -3.81
CA LYS A 32 -10.55 -12.90 -3.99
C LYS A 32 -11.21 -12.48 -2.67
N THR A 33 -10.48 -12.60 -1.57
CA THR A 33 -10.88 -12.17 -0.23
C THR A 33 -9.94 -11.09 0.30
N GLY A 34 -10.40 -10.30 1.27
CA GLY A 34 -9.59 -9.23 1.88
C GLY A 34 -10.23 -7.86 1.77
N GLY A 35 -10.24 -7.17 2.92
CA GLY A 35 -10.71 -5.79 3.06
C GLY A 35 -9.78 -4.77 2.41
N ASN A 36 -9.93 -3.51 2.79
CA ASN A 36 -9.20 -2.42 2.15
C ASN A 36 -7.80 -2.20 2.75
N ALA A 37 -6.86 -1.77 1.92
CA ALA A 37 -5.65 -1.12 2.37
C ALA A 37 -5.87 0.39 2.52
N ASP A 38 -5.35 1.01 3.57
CA ASP A 38 -5.37 2.49 3.67
C ASP A 38 -4.62 3.13 2.50
N PHE A 39 -3.45 2.58 2.17
CA PHE A 39 -2.68 2.92 0.98
C PHE A 39 -2.17 1.66 0.28
N TYR A 40 -2.41 1.56 -1.02
CA TYR A 40 -1.87 0.51 -1.88
C TYR A 40 -0.97 1.14 -2.94
N ILE A 41 0.32 0.82 -2.87
CA ILE A 41 1.37 1.47 -3.65
C ILE A 41 1.94 0.50 -4.66
N THR A 42 1.99 0.90 -5.94
CA THR A 42 2.51 0.07 -7.04
C THR A 42 3.72 0.73 -7.70
N PRO A 43 4.89 0.73 -7.03
CA PRO A 43 6.11 1.26 -7.61
C PRO A 43 6.59 0.36 -8.76
N THR A 44 7.27 0.95 -9.74
CA THR A 44 7.81 0.23 -10.92
C THR A 44 9.31 0.44 -11.10
N LYS A 45 9.95 1.19 -10.19
CA LYS A 45 11.37 1.48 -10.18
C LYS A 45 11.93 1.27 -8.77
N ASN A 46 13.20 0.90 -8.67
CA ASN A 46 13.84 0.65 -7.38
C ASN A 46 13.90 1.91 -6.52
N GLU A 47 14.10 3.08 -7.13
CA GLU A 47 14.19 4.37 -6.44
C GLU A 47 12.85 4.73 -5.76
N GLU A 48 11.73 4.38 -6.40
CA GLU A 48 10.39 4.59 -5.85
C GLU A 48 10.15 3.71 -4.62
N VAL A 49 10.55 2.43 -4.69
CA VAL A 49 10.49 1.50 -3.55
C VAL A 49 11.34 2.04 -2.41
N GLN A 50 12.59 2.43 -2.68
CA GLN A 50 13.50 2.98 -1.69
C GLN A 50 12.93 4.23 -1.01
N ALA A 51 12.36 5.16 -1.78
CA ALA A 51 11.77 6.38 -1.26
C ALA A 51 10.59 6.09 -0.32
N VAL A 52 9.64 5.26 -0.75
CA VAL A 52 8.44 4.92 0.03
C VAL A 52 8.79 4.13 1.30
N VAL A 53 9.64 3.11 1.18
CA VAL A 53 10.03 2.27 2.33
C VAL A 53 10.84 3.08 3.34
N LYS A 54 11.74 3.95 2.90
CA LYS A 54 12.49 4.85 3.79
C LYS A 54 11.55 5.79 4.54
N TYR A 55 10.60 6.41 3.84
CA TYR A 55 9.60 7.27 4.46
C TYR A 55 8.76 6.51 5.51
N ALA A 56 8.27 5.32 5.16
CA ALA A 56 7.48 4.50 6.06
C ALA A 56 8.28 4.11 7.32
N TYR A 57 9.54 3.69 7.15
CA TYR A 57 10.44 3.36 8.25
C TYR A 57 10.67 4.55 9.19
N GLN A 58 10.93 5.74 8.64
CA GLN A 58 11.20 6.96 9.42
C GLN A 58 9.97 7.46 10.21
N ASN A 59 8.77 7.12 9.75
CA ASN A 59 7.51 7.55 10.37
C ASN A 59 6.80 6.39 11.10
N GLU A 60 7.50 5.27 11.31
CA GLU A 60 6.97 4.08 12.01
C GLU A 60 5.67 3.53 11.39
N ILE A 61 5.51 3.67 10.08
CA ILE A 61 4.34 3.20 9.34
C ILE A 61 4.55 1.71 9.00
N PRO A 62 3.65 0.81 9.43
CA PRO A 62 3.78 -0.61 9.10
C PRO A 62 3.60 -0.84 7.59
N VAL A 63 4.48 -1.66 7.01
CA VAL A 63 4.46 -1.99 5.57
C VAL A 63 4.24 -3.48 5.39
N THR A 64 3.30 -3.84 4.51
CA THR A 64 3.11 -5.22 4.04
C THR A 64 3.51 -5.31 2.57
N TYR A 65 4.39 -6.26 2.24
CA TYR A 65 4.79 -6.52 0.86
C TYR A 65 3.85 -7.56 0.24
N LEU A 66 3.17 -7.19 -0.85
CA LEU A 66 2.27 -8.08 -1.57
C LEU A 66 2.83 -8.38 -2.95
N GLY A 67 3.12 -9.66 -3.21
CA GLY A 67 3.40 -10.17 -4.56
C GLY A 67 2.09 -10.47 -5.31
N ASN A 68 2.02 -11.63 -5.98
CA ASN A 68 0.82 -12.03 -6.71
C ASN A 68 -0.38 -12.44 -5.83
N GLY A 69 -0.25 -12.37 -4.50
CA GLY A 69 -1.31 -12.73 -3.56
C GLY A 69 -1.79 -14.19 -3.64
N SER A 70 -0.98 -15.12 -4.18
CA SER A 70 -1.35 -16.53 -4.38
C SER A 70 -1.31 -17.38 -3.10
N ASN A 71 -0.60 -16.93 -2.08
CA ASN A 71 -0.41 -17.66 -0.83
C ASN A 71 -0.65 -16.79 0.41
N ILE A 72 -1.69 -15.94 0.36
CA ILE A 72 -2.07 -15.08 1.49
C ILE A 72 -3.58 -15.03 1.63
N ILE A 73 -4.05 -15.01 2.88
CA ILE A 73 -5.44 -14.70 3.23
C ILE A 73 -5.42 -13.37 3.98
N ILE A 74 -6.04 -12.36 3.40
CA ILE A 74 -6.24 -11.06 4.03
C ILE A 74 -7.65 -11.06 4.64
N ARG A 75 -7.75 -10.64 5.89
CA ARG A 75 -9.05 -10.56 6.59
C ARG A 75 -9.91 -9.43 6.01
N GLU A 76 -11.21 -9.50 6.22
CA GLU A 76 -12.14 -8.44 5.78
C GLU A 76 -11.89 -7.10 6.47
N GLY A 77 -11.18 -7.08 7.61
CA GLY A 77 -10.69 -5.85 8.25
C GLY A 77 -9.61 -5.11 7.45
N GLY A 78 -9.02 -5.75 6.43
CA GLY A 78 -8.02 -5.13 5.56
C GLY A 78 -6.63 -4.98 6.19
N ILE A 79 -5.84 -4.06 5.63
CA ILE A 79 -4.50 -3.67 6.10
C ILE A 79 -4.52 -2.15 6.31
N ARG A 80 -4.65 -1.70 7.56
CA ARG A 80 -4.87 -0.31 7.93
C ARG A 80 -3.97 0.04 9.10
#